data_AF-A0A820WZZ0-F1
#
_entry.id   AF-A0A820WZZ0-F1
#
_cell.length_a   1.000
_cell.length_b   1.000
_cell.length_c   1.000
_cell.angle_alpha   90.00
_cell.angle_beta   90.00
_cell.angle_gamma   90.00
#
_symmetry.space_group_name_H-M   'P 1'
#
loop_
_entity.id
_entity.type
_entity.pdbx_description
1 polymer ?
#
loop_
_entity_poly.entity_id
_entity_poly.type
_entity_poly.pdbx_seq_one_letter_code
_entity_poly.pdbx_strand_id
1 'polypeptide(L)'
;MSCHEATNEGDIVRLFHAEQEKFLTCDNYRKKSVVFLRATGRASATSATSSNALWEIEVVQQDPCRGGIGHWSSLFRFKHLATGQYLAAEVDNDQTFDATRQKLRGTSSTPVFALIPIPHAYDISSLFELDATTITRNDDPVSWSSYVRLQHICTNTWVHSTNIKLDPDDDNVRFKIGCALMKEDREAFQIGHVSPNEVRDLDFANDAAQYLDTIVSKWDKFGIMNVQANERKQVMLLLSDIIYFLACQENNGSDAFDVQILKPNRERQKLIREQNILKQLFRILRVLKPRLELERSNTKSVKSSDFSHTNSPTMLNNDQYISSSSQQQDVDARYSTITFQMKTICRLCYRILKHCQQEYRKNQVKLFSFSFNLLKETIAKEFSFMQSQIGYDILAEDTITALLHNNKKLL
;
A
#
# COMPACT_ATOMS: atom_id res chain seq x y z
N MET A 1 -4.44 -7.34 -36.49
CA MET A 1 -4.05 -7.31 -35.06
C MET A 1 -5.07 -8.13 -34.30
N SER A 2 -4.63 -9.07 -33.45
CA SER A 2 -5.54 -9.80 -32.58
C SER A 2 -6.18 -8.83 -31.58
N CYS A 3 -7.46 -9.00 -31.26
CA CYS A 3 -8.18 -8.18 -30.28
C CYS A 3 -7.60 -8.24 -28.85
N HIS A 4 -6.53 -9.01 -28.63
CA HIS A 4 -5.88 -9.23 -27.34
C HIS A 4 -4.82 -8.19 -26.96
N GLU A 5 -4.59 -7.16 -27.78
CA GLU A 5 -3.61 -6.09 -27.49
C GLU A 5 -4.25 -4.69 -27.47
N ALA A 6 -5.59 -4.63 -27.52
CA ALA A 6 -6.36 -3.40 -27.58
C ALA A 6 -6.77 -2.93 -26.18
N THR A 7 -6.79 -1.62 -26.00
CA THR A 7 -7.20 -0.94 -24.77
C THR A 7 -8.72 -1.00 -24.63
N ASN A 8 -9.20 -1.53 -23.52
CA ASN A 8 -10.61 -1.73 -23.23
C ASN A 8 -11.06 -0.91 -22.01
N GLU A 9 -12.36 -0.74 -21.88
CA GLU A 9 -13.03 -0.30 -20.66
C GLU A 9 -12.55 -1.12 -19.44
N GLY A 10 -12.12 -0.45 -18.38
CA GLY A 10 -11.67 -1.06 -17.13
C GLY A 10 -10.23 -1.58 -17.16
N ASP A 11 -9.51 -1.46 -18.28
CA ASP A 11 -8.10 -1.83 -18.32
C ASP A 11 -7.27 -0.90 -17.42
N ILE A 12 -6.35 -1.50 -16.66
CA ILE A 12 -5.42 -0.77 -15.80
C ILE A 12 -4.12 -0.53 -16.56
N VAL A 13 -3.70 0.73 -16.63
CA VAL A 13 -2.50 1.15 -17.35
C VAL A 13 -1.59 2.03 -16.51
N ARG A 14 -0.35 2.16 -16.98
CA ARG A 14 0.60 3.20 -16.61
C ARG A 14 0.81 4.12 -17.80
N LEU A 15 0.81 5.42 -17.56
CA LEU A 15 1.16 6.42 -18.57
C LEU A 15 2.62 6.84 -18.33
N PHE A 16 3.51 6.42 -19.23
CA PHE A 16 4.94 6.68 -19.15
C PHE A 16 5.34 7.76 -20.16
N HIS A 17 5.81 8.90 -19.69
CA HIS A 17 6.28 9.96 -20.57
C HIS A 17 7.62 9.57 -21.21
N ALA A 18 7.65 9.46 -22.54
CA ALA A 18 8.78 8.90 -23.28
C ALA A 18 10.05 9.76 -23.15
N GLU A 19 9.96 11.06 -23.48
CA GLU A 19 11.12 11.96 -23.45
C GLU A 19 11.66 12.21 -22.04
N GLN A 20 10.77 12.40 -21.08
CA GLN A 20 11.14 12.72 -19.69
C GLN A 20 11.54 11.49 -18.87
N GLU A 21 11.24 10.28 -19.36
CA GLU A 21 11.37 9.01 -18.66
C GLU A 21 10.70 8.98 -17.27
N LYS A 22 9.47 9.51 -17.20
CA LYS A 22 8.72 9.69 -15.94
C LYS A 22 7.34 9.07 -16.02
N PHE A 23 6.85 8.52 -14.92
CA PHE A 23 5.47 8.05 -14.83
C PHE A 23 4.52 9.16 -14.37
N LEU A 24 3.34 9.21 -15.00
CA LEU A 24 2.21 9.98 -14.50
C LEU A 24 1.69 9.35 -13.21
N THR A 25 1.78 10.10 -12.12
CA THR A 25 1.49 9.60 -10.77
C THR A 25 0.48 10.53 -10.11
N CYS A 26 -0.40 9.97 -9.28
CA CYS A 26 -1.30 10.72 -8.41
C CYS A 26 -1.04 10.29 -6.95
N ASP A 27 -0.83 11.25 -6.06
CA ASP A 27 -0.57 10.96 -4.65
C ASP A 27 -1.03 12.12 -3.76
N ASN A 28 -1.21 11.83 -2.47
CA ASN A 28 -1.54 12.84 -1.47
C ASN A 28 -0.28 13.59 -1.04
N TYR A 29 -0.21 14.87 -1.38
CA TYR A 29 0.85 15.78 -0.97
C TYR A 29 0.27 16.95 -0.14
N ARG A 30 0.84 17.21 1.04
CA ARG A 30 0.35 18.25 1.99
C ARG A 30 -1.17 18.21 2.21
N LYS A 31 -1.73 16.99 2.36
CA LYS A 31 -3.17 16.71 2.51
C LYS A 31 -4.04 17.07 1.30
N LYS A 32 -3.44 17.27 0.13
CA LYS A 32 -4.14 17.48 -1.14
C LYS A 32 -3.69 16.41 -2.13
N SER A 33 -4.63 15.85 -2.86
CA SER A 33 -4.28 14.96 -3.97
C SER A 33 -3.69 15.80 -5.11
N VAL A 34 -2.57 15.35 -5.67
CA VAL A 34 -1.87 16.05 -6.75
C VAL A 34 -1.46 15.06 -7.83
N VAL A 35 -1.53 15.50 -9.09
CA VAL A 35 -1.03 14.77 -10.25
C VAL A 35 0.32 15.35 -10.67
N PHE A 36 1.30 14.49 -10.94
CA PHE A 36 2.66 14.89 -11.26
C PHE A 36 3.42 13.83 -12.04
N LEU A 37 4.48 14.24 -12.74
CA LEU A 37 5.48 13.35 -13.31
C LEU A 37 6.54 13.04 -12.26
N ARG A 38 6.82 11.74 -12.09
CA ARG A 38 7.85 11.27 -11.17
C ARG A 38 8.93 10.49 -11.89
N ALA A 39 10.18 10.90 -11.65
CA ALA A 39 11.34 10.16 -12.12
C ALA A 39 11.55 8.90 -11.30
N THR A 40 12.09 7.88 -11.96
CA THR A 40 12.54 6.65 -11.31
C THR A 40 14.05 6.66 -11.19
N GLY A 41 14.57 6.39 -10.00
CA GLY A 41 16.01 6.20 -9.77
C GLY A 41 16.53 4.80 -10.18
N ARG A 42 15.81 4.06 -11.02
CA ARG A 42 16.22 2.73 -11.52
C ARG A 42 16.88 2.88 -12.88
N ALA A 43 17.86 2.01 -13.18
CA ALA A 43 18.56 1.99 -14.46
C ALA A 43 17.66 1.73 -15.68
N SER A 44 16.51 1.09 -15.46
CA SER A 44 15.46 0.92 -16.47
C SER A 44 14.16 1.50 -15.92
N ALA A 45 13.57 2.44 -16.65
CA ALA A 45 12.38 3.13 -16.19
C ALA A 45 11.16 2.19 -16.08
N THR A 46 11.00 1.26 -17.02
CA THR A 46 9.92 0.25 -17.04
C THR A 46 9.97 -0.72 -15.86
N SER A 47 11.12 -0.86 -15.19
CA SER A 47 11.23 -1.67 -13.99
C SER A 47 10.58 -1.02 -12.75
N ALA A 48 10.18 0.25 -12.80
CA ALA A 48 9.61 0.96 -11.65
C ALA A 48 8.08 0.94 -11.62
N THR A 49 7.53 0.15 -10.71
CA THR A 49 6.11 -0.21 -10.62
C THR A 49 5.44 0.42 -9.40
N SER A 50 5.09 1.71 -9.43
CA SER A 50 4.36 2.34 -8.32
C SER A 50 2.87 2.00 -8.38
N SER A 51 2.22 1.73 -7.25
CA SER A 51 0.76 1.60 -7.16
C SER A 51 0.04 2.93 -7.39
N ASN A 52 0.69 4.06 -7.05
CA ASN A 52 0.20 5.43 -7.28
C ASN A 52 0.27 5.89 -8.74
N ALA A 53 0.75 5.05 -9.66
CA ALA A 53 0.84 5.35 -11.09
C ALA A 53 -0.15 4.53 -11.93
N LEU A 54 -1.12 3.89 -11.27
CA LEU A 54 -2.13 3.04 -11.90
C LEU A 54 -3.37 3.86 -12.24
N TRP A 55 -3.76 3.79 -13.51
CA TRP A 55 -4.92 4.48 -14.06
C TRP A 55 -5.85 3.47 -14.72
N GLU A 56 -7.09 3.44 -14.30
CA GLU A 56 -8.18 2.72 -14.93
C GLU A 56 -8.69 3.54 -16.11
N ILE A 57 -8.85 2.89 -17.26
CA ILE A 57 -9.34 3.52 -18.49
C ILE A 57 -10.85 3.37 -18.56
N GLU A 58 -11.53 4.50 -18.76
CA GLU A 58 -12.95 4.53 -19.10
C GLU A 58 -13.11 5.14 -20.50
N VAL A 59 -13.74 4.39 -21.40
CA VAL A 59 -14.08 4.76 -22.77
C VAL A 59 -15.50 5.31 -22.75
N VAL A 60 -15.62 6.61 -23.03
CA VAL A 60 -16.91 7.29 -22.96
C VAL A 60 -17.79 6.83 -24.13
N GLN A 61 -18.90 6.20 -23.77
CA GLN A 61 -19.90 5.70 -24.70
C GLN A 61 -21.27 6.31 -24.41
N GLN A 62 -22.16 6.24 -25.40
CA GLN A 62 -23.55 6.70 -25.27
C GLN A 62 -24.34 5.86 -24.25
N ASP A 63 -24.01 4.57 -24.12
CA ASP A 63 -24.58 3.66 -23.12
C ASP A 63 -23.54 3.39 -22.02
N PRO A 64 -23.73 3.94 -20.80
CA PRO A 64 -22.80 3.75 -19.68
C PRO A 64 -22.65 2.30 -19.22
N CYS A 65 -23.60 1.41 -19.56
CA CYS A 65 -23.57 0.00 -19.14
C CYS A 65 -22.81 -0.90 -20.12
N ARG A 66 -22.37 -0.35 -21.26
CA ARG A 66 -21.73 -1.11 -22.32
C ARG A 66 -20.22 -0.88 -22.27
N GLY A 67 -19.49 -1.86 -21.76
CA GLY A 67 -18.04 -1.91 -21.93
C GLY A 67 -17.67 -1.98 -23.41
N GLY A 68 -16.53 -1.42 -23.80
CA GLY A 68 -16.11 -1.36 -25.19
C GLY A 68 -14.60 -1.23 -25.37
N ILE A 69 -14.19 -1.38 -26.63
CA ILE A 69 -12.81 -1.18 -27.06
C ILE A 69 -12.60 0.31 -27.29
N GLY A 70 -11.49 0.85 -26.81
CA GLY A 70 -11.07 2.21 -27.09
C GLY A 70 -10.52 2.33 -28.51
N HIS A 71 -11.16 3.15 -29.33
CA HIS A 71 -10.69 3.51 -30.68
C HIS A 71 -9.99 4.87 -30.65
N TRP A 72 -9.20 5.19 -31.68
CA TRP A 72 -8.54 6.51 -31.77
C TRP A 72 -9.55 7.67 -31.82
N SER A 73 -10.77 7.44 -32.30
CA SER A 73 -11.88 8.40 -32.29
C SER A 73 -12.66 8.46 -30.97
N SER A 74 -12.30 7.64 -29.97
CA SER A 74 -13.00 7.58 -28.69
C SER A 74 -12.56 8.68 -27.74
N LEU A 75 -13.46 9.05 -26.84
CA LEU A 75 -13.13 9.89 -25.69
C LEU A 75 -12.80 9.01 -24.49
N PHE A 76 -11.76 9.39 -23.76
CA PHE A 76 -11.22 8.63 -22.64
C PHE A 76 -11.28 9.45 -21.36
N ARG A 77 -11.52 8.76 -20.24
CA ARG A 77 -11.25 9.24 -18.89
C ARG A 77 -10.21 8.32 -18.25
N PHE A 78 -9.40 8.91 -17.38
CA PHE A 78 -8.40 8.19 -16.61
C PHE A 78 -8.72 8.32 -15.13
N LYS A 79 -9.11 7.21 -14.50
CA LYS A 79 -9.42 7.16 -13.08
C LYS A 79 -8.24 6.59 -12.31
N HIS A 80 -7.73 7.33 -11.34
CA HIS A 80 -6.64 6.87 -10.49
C HIS A 80 -7.13 5.73 -9.59
N LEU A 81 -6.48 4.56 -9.68
CA LEU A 81 -6.97 3.34 -9.05
C LEU A 81 -7.03 3.46 -7.51
N ALA A 82 -6.02 4.07 -6.88
CA ALA A 82 -5.94 4.10 -5.41
C ALA A 82 -6.85 5.15 -4.76
N THR A 83 -7.18 6.25 -5.44
CA THR A 83 -8.02 7.33 -4.88
C THR A 83 -9.42 7.40 -5.49
N GLY A 84 -9.66 6.73 -6.62
CA GLY A 84 -10.91 6.83 -7.38
C GLY A 84 -11.14 8.18 -8.06
N GLN A 85 -10.14 9.07 -8.07
CA GLN A 85 -10.24 10.41 -8.66
C GLN A 85 -9.88 10.38 -10.15
N TYR A 86 -10.51 11.25 -10.92
CA TYR A 86 -10.31 11.36 -12.35
C TYR A 86 -9.24 12.38 -12.68
N LEU A 87 -8.42 12.09 -13.68
CA LEU A 87 -7.54 13.05 -14.30
C LEU A 87 -8.36 14.13 -14.99
N ALA A 88 -8.02 15.39 -14.74
CA ALA A 88 -8.65 16.55 -15.36
C ALA A 88 -7.62 17.65 -15.60
N ALA A 89 -8.01 18.73 -16.27
CA ALA A 89 -7.19 19.95 -16.33
C ALA A 89 -7.96 21.20 -15.92
N GLU A 90 -7.31 22.06 -15.14
CA GLU A 90 -7.85 23.35 -14.69
C GLU A 90 -6.86 24.48 -14.92
N VAL A 91 -7.35 25.73 -14.85
CA VAL A 91 -6.53 26.93 -15.02
C VAL A 91 -5.42 26.95 -13.98
N ASP A 92 -4.19 27.05 -14.47
CA ASP A 92 -3.01 27.05 -13.62
C ASP A 92 -2.54 28.47 -13.30
N ASN A 93 -2.77 28.89 -12.05
CA ASN A 93 -2.39 30.21 -11.54
C ASN A 93 -0.94 30.28 -11.05
N ASP A 94 -0.17 29.21 -11.14
CA ASP A 94 1.24 29.19 -10.78
C ASP A 94 2.07 30.06 -11.73
N GLN A 95 2.74 31.08 -11.19
CA GLN A 95 3.54 32.04 -11.96
C GLN A 95 5.00 31.61 -12.11
N THR A 96 5.39 30.42 -11.65
CA THR A 96 6.76 29.92 -11.76
C THR A 96 7.18 29.89 -13.22
N PHE A 97 8.34 30.50 -13.51
CA PHE A 97 8.92 30.55 -14.84
C PHE A 97 9.33 29.14 -15.30
N ASP A 98 8.87 28.74 -16.47
CA ASP A 98 9.30 27.53 -17.16
C ASP A 98 9.36 27.80 -18.67
N ALA A 99 10.52 27.56 -19.28
CA ALA A 99 10.76 27.89 -20.69
C ALA A 99 9.84 27.12 -21.63
N THR A 100 9.60 25.83 -21.35
CA THR A 100 8.71 24.97 -22.15
C THR A 100 7.28 25.49 -22.08
N ARG A 101 6.76 25.76 -20.87
CA ARG A 101 5.43 26.33 -20.65
C ARG A 101 5.26 27.68 -21.35
N GLN A 102 6.27 28.56 -21.30
CA GLN A 102 6.20 29.84 -22.00
C GLN A 102 6.17 29.69 -23.52
N LYS A 103 6.99 28.79 -24.07
CA LYS A 103 7.02 28.47 -25.50
C LYS A 103 5.67 27.93 -25.98
N LEU A 104 5.09 26.97 -25.26
CA LEU A 104 3.88 26.26 -25.70
C LEU A 104 2.59 27.05 -25.45
N ARG A 105 2.61 28.01 -24.51
CA ARG A 105 1.48 28.92 -24.25
C ARG A 105 1.11 29.79 -25.46
N GLY A 106 2.06 30.05 -26.36
CA GLY A 106 1.87 30.99 -27.47
C GLY A 106 1.92 32.44 -26.96
N THR A 107 0.77 33.11 -26.88
CA THR A 107 0.70 34.51 -26.43
C THR A 107 0.65 34.63 -24.92
N SER A 108 1.21 35.71 -24.36
CA SER A 108 1.26 35.94 -22.91
C SER A 108 -0.11 36.14 -22.24
N SER A 109 -1.18 36.37 -23.00
CA SER A 109 -2.55 36.50 -22.51
C SER A 109 -3.31 35.17 -22.42
N THR A 110 -2.88 34.14 -23.18
CA THR A 110 -3.59 32.85 -23.23
C THR A 110 -3.51 32.13 -21.89
N PRO A 111 -4.59 31.63 -21.27
CA PRO A 111 -4.47 30.85 -20.04
C PRO A 111 -3.66 29.58 -20.26
N VAL A 112 -2.94 29.15 -19.22
CA VAL A 112 -2.26 27.85 -19.16
C VAL A 112 -2.99 27.00 -18.15
N PHE A 113 -2.99 25.68 -18.38
CA PHE A 113 -3.70 24.74 -17.54
C PHE A 113 -2.72 23.76 -16.92
N ALA A 114 -3.13 23.08 -15.87
CA ALA A 114 -2.37 22.02 -15.23
C ALA A 114 -3.26 20.82 -14.98
N LEU A 115 -2.66 19.63 -15.05
CA LEU A 115 -3.38 18.41 -14.71
C LEU A 115 -3.63 18.34 -13.20
N ILE A 116 -4.87 17.99 -12.85
CA ILE A 116 -5.33 17.86 -11.47
C ILE A 116 -6.17 16.59 -11.30
N PRO A 117 -6.29 16.07 -10.08
CA PRO A 117 -7.25 15.02 -9.76
C PRO A 117 -8.58 15.62 -9.28
N ILE A 118 -9.71 15.19 -9.86
CA ILE A 118 -11.06 15.58 -9.44
C ILE A 118 -11.87 14.36 -8.96
N PRO A 119 -12.79 14.52 -7.98
CA PRO A 119 -13.55 13.38 -7.44
C PRO A 119 -14.73 12.93 -8.32
N HIS A 120 -15.14 13.71 -9.33
CA HIS A 120 -16.37 13.47 -10.08
C HIS A 120 -16.09 13.00 -11.52
N ALA A 121 -16.62 11.83 -11.88
CA ALA A 121 -16.45 11.20 -13.19
C ALA A 121 -17.09 11.98 -14.35
N TYR A 122 -18.17 12.71 -14.10
CA TYR A 122 -19.04 13.25 -15.16
C TYR A 122 -18.69 14.68 -15.60
N ASP A 123 -17.64 15.28 -15.03
CA ASP A 123 -17.22 16.60 -15.46
C ASP A 123 -16.58 16.54 -16.86
N ILE A 124 -16.90 17.51 -17.71
CA ILE A 124 -16.33 17.65 -19.06
C ILE A 124 -14.80 17.89 -18.96
N SER A 125 -14.34 18.46 -17.83
CA SER A 125 -12.93 18.70 -17.53
C SER A 125 -12.06 17.43 -17.37
N SER A 126 -12.65 16.23 -17.37
CA SER A 126 -11.90 14.96 -17.32
C SER A 126 -11.92 14.17 -18.62
N LEU A 127 -12.36 14.79 -19.73
CA LEU A 127 -12.38 14.17 -21.06
C LEU A 127 -11.09 14.41 -21.83
N PHE A 128 -10.51 13.33 -22.35
CA PHE A 128 -9.33 13.36 -23.19
C PHE A 128 -9.56 12.61 -24.51
N GLU A 129 -8.93 13.10 -25.57
CA GLU A 129 -8.77 12.39 -26.83
C GLU A 129 -7.31 11.98 -27.02
N LEU A 130 -7.09 10.82 -27.63
CA LEU A 130 -5.77 10.25 -27.87
C LEU A 130 -5.34 10.49 -29.30
N ASP A 131 -4.21 11.16 -29.48
CA ASP A 131 -3.60 11.38 -30.78
C ASP A 131 -2.43 10.41 -30.97
N ALA A 132 -2.45 9.65 -32.07
CA ALA A 132 -1.40 8.69 -32.39
C ALA A 132 -0.11 9.39 -32.81
N THR A 133 1.04 8.83 -32.42
CA THR A 133 2.35 9.28 -32.92
C THR A 133 2.71 8.71 -34.30
N THR A 134 1.93 7.76 -34.80
CA THR A 134 2.10 7.08 -36.09
C THR A 134 0.82 7.15 -36.90
N ILE A 135 0.90 6.90 -38.21
CA ILE A 135 -0.29 6.87 -39.07
C ILE A 135 -1.20 5.71 -38.64
N THR A 136 -2.40 6.02 -38.17
CA THR A 136 -3.47 5.09 -37.80
C THR A 136 -4.79 5.52 -38.43
N ARG A 137 -5.77 4.61 -38.53
CA ARG A 137 -7.14 4.99 -38.89
C ARG A 137 -7.94 5.28 -37.63
N ASN A 138 -8.91 6.18 -37.73
CA ASN A 138 -9.74 6.59 -36.58
C ASN A 138 -10.52 5.42 -35.95
N ASP A 139 -10.90 4.43 -36.77
CA ASP A 139 -11.64 3.25 -36.33
C ASP A 139 -10.71 2.13 -35.82
N ASP A 140 -9.38 2.28 -35.93
CA ASP A 140 -8.46 1.30 -35.40
C ASP A 140 -8.48 1.35 -33.85
N PRO A 141 -8.37 0.20 -33.18
CA PRO A 141 -8.27 0.16 -31.72
C PRO A 141 -6.92 0.70 -31.24
N VAL A 142 -6.92 1.35 -30.08
CA VAL A 142 -5.70 1.83 -29.42
C VAL A 142 -5.00 0.65 -28.73
N SER A 143 -3.73 0.38 -29.04
CA SER A 143 -2.99 -0.73 -28.42
C SER A 143 -2.32 -0.34 -27.10
N TRP A 144 -2.21 -1.28 -26.16
CA TRP A 144 -1.54 -1.19 -24.85
C TRP A 144 -0.04 -0.84 -24.85
N SER A 145 0.57 -0.66 -26.02
CA SER A 145 1.97 -0.25 -26.18
C SER A 145 2.13 1.00 -27.04
N SER A 146 1.01 1.61 -27.42
CA SER A 146 0.98 2.78 -28.29
C SER A 146 1.59 3.98 -27.58
N TYR A 147 2.27 4.81 -28.36
CA TYR A 147 2.65 6.15 -27.95
C TYR A 147 1.53 7.10 -28.37
N VAL A 148 1.03 7.85 -27.40
CA VAL A 148 -0.13 8.73 -27.54
C VAL A 148 0.20 10.12 -27.03
N ARG A 149 -0.43 11.12 -27.63
CA ARG A 149 -0.50 12.47 -27.05
C ARG A 149 -1.90 12.66 -26.49
N LEU A 150 -1.98 13.36 -25.37
CA LEU A 150 -3.25 13.59 -24.67
C LEU A 150 -3.73 14.99 -25.01
N GLN A 151 -4.90 15.09 -25.64
CA GLN A 151 -5.61 16.35 -25.85
C GLN A 151 -6.74 16.45 -24.84
N HIS A 152 -6.73 17.50 -24.03
CA HIS A 152 -7.81 17.80 -23.10
C HIS A 152 -8.93 18.54 -23.85
N ILE A 153 -10.13 17.94 -23.87
CA ILE A 153 -11.24 18.40 -24.70
C ILE A 153 -11.82 19.73 -24.22
N CYS A 154 -12.06 19.87 -22.92
CA CYS A 154 -12.75 21.04 -22.37
C CYS A 154 -12.04 22.36 -22.69
N THR A 155 -10.70 22.37 -22.64
CA THR A 155 -9.88 23.56 -22.88
C THR A 155 -9.23 23.57 -24.27
N ASN A 156 -9.39 22.50 -25.04
CA ASN A 156 -8.72 22.27 -26.32
C ASN A 156 -7.19 22.48 -26.25
N THR A 157 -6.55 21.87 -25.26
CA THR A 157 -5.10 21.99 -25.01
C THR A 157 -4.42 20.63 -24.96
N TRP A 158 -3.14 20.61 -25.34
CA TRP A 158 -2.29 19.42 -25.31
C TRP A 158 -1.53 19.33 -24.00
N VAL A 159 -1.48 18.13 -23.42
CA VAL A 159 -0.69 17.84 -22.22
C VAL A 159 0.80 17.94 -22.54
N HIS A 160 1.56 18.58 -21.66
CA HIS A 160 3.01 18.66 -21.78
C HIS A 160 3.71 18.65 -20.41
N SER A 161 4.96 18.22 -20.41
CA SER A 161 5.87 18.24 -19.29
C SER A 161 6.33 19.66 -18.95
N THR A 162 6.62 19.90 -17.67
CA THR A 162 7.21 21.16 -17.19
C THR A 162 8.39 20.86 -16.26
N ASN A 163 9.29 21.83 -16.08
CA ASN A 163 10.36 21.74 -15.08
C ASN A 163 9.97 22.32 -13.73
N ILE A 164 8.69 22.70 -13.56
CA ILE A 164 8.18 23.27 -12.32
C ILE A 164 8.13 22.15 -11.28
N LYS A 165 8.95 22.28 -10.24
CA LYS A 165 8.98 21.35 -9.11
C LYS A 165 7.88 21.72 -8.15
N LEU A 166 7.00 20.76 -7.82
CA LEU A 166 6.05 20.93 -6.71
C LEU A 166 6.79 21.00 -5.36
N ASP A 167 7.95 20.35 -5.29
CA ASP A 167 8.77 20.20 -4.10
C ASP A 167 10.22 20.58 -4.39
N PRO A 168 10.60 21.86 -4.26
CA PRO A 168 11.98 22.28 -4.48
C PRO A 168 12.95 21.70 -3.43
N ASP A 169 12.46 21.41 -2.22
CA ASP A 169 13.27 20.99 -1.07
C ASP A 169 13.35 19.46 -0.86
N ASP A 170 12.64 18.65 -1.64
CA ASP A 170 12.59 17.18 -1.49
C ASP A 170 13.51 16.49 -2.53
N ASP A 171 14.31 15.52 -2.07
CA ASP A 171 15.14 14.68 -2.94
C ASP A 171 14.30 13.89 -3.97
N ASN A 172 13.03 13.60 -3.63
CA ASN A 172 12.07 12.99 -4.56
C ASN A 172 11.30 14.06 -5.34
N VAL A 173 11.95 14.63 -6.34
CA VAL A 173 11.37 15.71 -7.15
C VAL A 173 10.10 15.25 -7.88
N ARG A 174 9.00 15.97 -7.62
CA ARG A 174 7.72 15.85 -8.32
C ARG A 174 7.60 17.00 -9.31
N PHE A 175 7.40 16.67 -10.58
CA PHE A 175 7.28 17.66 -11.64
C PHE A 175 5.81 17.90 -11.98
N LYS A 176 5.42 19.16 -12.00
CA LYS A 176 4.08 19.56 -12.44
C LYS A 176 3.91 19.26 -13.93
N ILE A 177 2.66 19.05 -14.33
CA ILE A 177 2.28 18.77 -15.72
C ILE A 177 1.34 19.86 -16.17
N GLY A 178 1.66 20.46 -17.31
CA GLY A 178 0.90 21.55 -17.91
C GLY A 178 0.02 21.07 -19.05
N CYS A 179 -0.88 21.94 -19.48
CA CYS A 179 -1.52 21.86 -20.78
C CYS A 179 -1.46 23.22 -21.48
N ALA A 180 -1.21 23.20 -22.78
CA ALA A 180 -1.06 24.39 -23.60
C ALA A 180 -1.66 24.21 -25.01
N LEU A 181 -1.93 25.31 -25.71
CA LEU A 181 -2.58 25.25 -27.04
C LEU A 181 -1.67 24.63 -28.11
N MET A 182 -0.36 24.88 -28.04
CA MET A 182 0.56 24.35 -29.04
C MET A 182 0.83 22.88 -28.80
N LYS A 183 0.59 22.07 -29.84
CA LYS A 183 0.97 20.66 -29.89
C LYS A 183 2.48 20.54 -30.08
N GLU A 184 3.14 19.71 -29.28
CA GLU A 184 4.57 19.39 -29.43
C GLU A 184 4.74 17.88 -29.65
N ASP A 185 5.46 17.50 -30.71
CA ASP A 185 5.53 16.10 -31.13
C ASP A 185 6.25 15.18 -30.13
N ARG A 186 7.14 15.75 -29.31
CA ARG A 186 7.95 15.03 -28.30
C ARG A 186 7.20 14.74 -27.00
N GLU A 187 6.07 15.39 -26.77
CA GLU A 187 5.24 15.26 -25.56
C GLU A 187 4.31 14.04 -25.70
N ALA A 188 4.93 12.86 -25.78
CA ALA A 188 4.24 11.58 -25.98
C ALA A 188 4.33 10.69 -24.73
N PHE A 189 3.22 10.04 -24.42
CA PHE A 189 3.09 9.04 -23.38
C PHE A 189 2.97 7.65 -24.00
N GLN A 190 3.76 6.71 -23.52
CA GLN A 190 3.53 5.30 -23.77
C GLN A 190 2.44 4.81 -22.82
N ILE A 191 1.40 4.21 -23.37
CA ILE A 191 0.45 3.40 -22.59
C ILE A 191 1.17 2.10 -22.25
N GLY A 192 1.17 1.70 -20.98
CA GLY A 192 1.73 0.44 -20.52
C GLY A 192 0.69 -0.37 -19.76
N HIS A 193 0.26 -1.51 -20.32
CA HIS A 193 -0.70 -2.40 -19.67
C HIS A 193 -0.16 -3.01 -18.37
N VAL A 194 -1.04 -3.11 -17.38
CA VAL A 194 -0.76 -3.69 -16.07
C VAL A 194 -1.46 -5.03 -15.94
N SER A 195 -0.74 -6.06 -15.53
CA SER A 195 -1.32 -7.40 -15.39
C SER A 195 -2.43 -7.42 -14.33
N PRO A 196 -3.55 -8.12 -14.57
CA PRO A 196 -4.59 -8.32 -13.55
C PRO A 196 -4.07 -8.95 -12.25
N ASN A 197 -2.98 -9.72 -12.31
CA ASN A 197 -2.34 -10.28 -11.11
C ASN A 197 -1.75 -9.20 -10.21
N GLU A 198 -1.16 -8.15 -10.80
CA GLU A 198 -0.60 -7.03 -10.04
C GLU A 198 -1.72 -6.24 -9.34
N VAL A 199 -2.85 -6.06 -10.04
CA VAL A 199 -4.04 -5.39 -9.49
C VAL A 199 -4.63 -6.21 -8.32
N ARG A 200 -4.83 -7.52 -8.51
CA ARG A 200 -5.31 -8.42 -7.43
C ARG A 200 -4.39 -8.42 -6.20
N ASP A 201 -3.07 -8.42 -6.42
CA ASP A 201 -2.10 -8.37 -5.32
C ASP A 201 -2.19 -7.04 -4.56
N LEU A 202 -2.42 -5.93 -5.26
CA LEU A 202 -2.62 -4.61 -4.68
C LEU A 202 -3.92 -4.53 -3.88
N ASP A 203 -5.03 -5.02 -4.45
CA ASP A 203 -6.34 -5.02 -3.79
C ASP A 203 -6.30 -5.84 -2.50
N PHE A 204 -5.71 -7.05 -2.55
CA PHE A 204 -5.49 -7.86 -1.36
C PHE A 204 -4.72 -7.10 -0.26
N ALA A 205 -3.63 -6.41 -0.63
CA ALA A 205 -2.82 -5.68 0.33
C ALA A 205 -3.58 -4.46 0.92
N ASN A 206 -4.37 -3.77 0.11
CA ASN A 206 -5.20 -2.65 0.56
C ASN A 206 -6.30 -3.10 1.52
N ASP A 207 -7.06 -4.13 1.14
CA ASP A 207 -8.16 -4.67 1.94
C ASP A 207 -7.65 -5.23 3.27
N ALA A 208 -6.53 -5.95 3.23
CA ALA A 208 -5.87 -6.44 4.44
C ALA A 208 -5.47 -5.29 5.36
N ALA A 209 -4.88 -4.21 4.83
CA ALA A 209 -4.48 -3.06 5.62
C ALA A 209 -5.68 -2.35 6.27
N GLN A 210 -6.76 -2.13 5.52
CA GLN A 210 -7.98 -1.48 6.02
C GLN A 210 -8.71 -2.33 7.07
N TYR A 211 -8.79 -3.64 6.84
CA TYR A 211 -9.38 -4.57 7.80
C TYR A 211 -8.58 -4.59 9.11
N LEU A 212 -7.25 -4.71 9.03
CA LEU A 212 -6.39 -4.68 10.22
C LEU A 212 -6.51 -3.34 10.96
N ASP A 213 -6.54 -2.21 10.25
CA ASP A 213 -6.71 -0.88 10.87
C ASP A 213 -8.01 -0.78 11.68
N THR A 214 -9.11 -1.28 11.11
CA THR A 214 -10.43 -1.29 11.75
C THR A 214 -10.42 -2.14 13.02
N ILE A 215 -9.88 -3.36 12.92
CA ILE A 215 -9.84 -4.29 14.04
C ILE A 215 -8.91 -3.80 15.15
N VAL A 216 -7.72 -3.31 14.82
CA VAL A 216 -6.77 -2.78 15.80
C VAL A 216 -7.33 -1.57 16.52
N SER A 217 -8.02 -0.67 15.80
CA SER A 217 -8.71 0.48 16.41
C SER A 217 -9.83 0.06 17.36
N LYS A 218 -10.47 -1.09 17.10
CA LYS A 218 -11.42 -1.70 18.05
C LYS A 218 -10.70 -2.25 19.28
N TRP A 219 -9.56 -2.91 19.09
CA TRP A 219 -8.77 -3.46 20.20
C TRP A 219 -8.19 -2.37 21.10
N ASP A 220 -7.74 -1.25 20.53
CA ASP A 220 -7.32 -0.05 21.25
C ASP A 220 -8.41 0.46 22.21
N LYS A 221 -9.68 0.41 21.78
CA LYS A 221 -10.82 0.95 22.54
C LYS A 221 -11.38 -0.01 23.58
N PHE A 222 -11.58 -1.28 23.21
CA PHE A 222 -12.32 -2.24 24.03
C PHE A 222 -11.43 -3.26 24.73
N GLY A 223 -10.17 -3.40 24.31
CA GLY A 223 -9.27 -4.46 24.72
C GLY A 223 -9.60 -5.81 24.08
N ILE A 224 -8.57 -6.60 23.79
CA ILE A 224 -8.72 -7.91 23.09
C ILE A 224 -9.62 -8.91 23.83
N MET A 225 -9.74 -8.79 25.16
CA MET A 225 -10.58 -9.67 25.99
C MET A 225 -12.07 -9.50 25.70
N ASN A 226 -12.50 -8.31 25.30
CA ASN A 226 -13.90 -7.95 25.06
C ASN A 226 -14.32 -8.08 23.59
N VAL A 227 -13.38 -8.45 22.72
CA VAL A 227 -13.62 -8.67 21.28
C VAL A 227 -14.24 -10.05 21.06
N GLN A 228 -14.99 -10.23 19.97
CA GLN A 228 -15.62 -11.51 19.66
C GLN A 228 -14.57 -12.56 19.26
N ALA A 229 -14.83 -13.83 19.58
CA ALA A 229 -13.94 -14.94 19.22
C ALA A 229 -13.75 -15.08 17.70
N ASN A 230 -14.82 -14.83 16.93
CA ASN A 230 -14.75 -14.85 15.47
C ASN A 230 -13.78 -13.78 14.94
N GLU A 231 -13.81 -12.56 15.47
CA GLU A 231 -12.91 -11.47 15.03
C GLU A 231 -11.44 -11.83 15.27
N ARG A 232 -11.11 -12.44 16.41
CA ARG A 232 -9.74 -12.94 16.67
C ARG A 232 -9.33 -14.04 15.68
N LYS A 233 -10.27 -14.95 15.35
CA LYS A 233 -10.04 -15.99 14.35
C LYS A 233 -9.80 -15.42 12.96
N GLN A 234 -10.57 -14.43 12.54
CA GLN A 234 -10.40 -13.77 11.24
C GLN A 234 -9.06 -13.05 11.13
N VAL A 235 -8.59 -12.39 12.19
CA VAL A 235 -7.24 -11.80 12.19
C VAL A 235 -6.16 -12.86 12.04
N MET A 236 -6.25 -14.00 12.72
CA MET A 236 -5.29 -15.09 12.54
C MET A 236 -5.29 -15.62 11.11
N LEU A 237 -6.46 -15.83 10.51
CA LEU A 237 -6.59 -16.27 9.11
C LEU A 237 -5.96 -15.27 8.14
N LEU A 238 -6.29 -13.98 8.27
CA LEU A 238 -5.73 -12.94 7.41
C LEU A 238 -4.20 -12.83 7.55
N LEU A 239 -3.66 -12.92 8.77
CA LEU A 239 -2.21 -12.90 8.98
C LEU A 239 -1.54 -14.13 8.35
N SER A 240 -2.17 -15.31 8.42
CA SER A 240 -1.72 -16.50 7.68
C SER A 240 -1.76 -16.27 6.17
N ASP A 241 -2.84 -15.70 5.63
CA ASP A 241 -2.96 -15.41 4.20
C ASP A 241 -1.88 -14.42 3.72
N ILE A 242 -1.48 -13.44 4.55
CA ILE A 242 -0.35 -12.54 4.26
C ILE A 242 0.98 -13.30 4.16
N ILE A 243 1.18 -14.36 4.96
CA ILE A 243 2.39 -15.21 4.87
C ILE A 243 2.40 -15.97 3.54
N TYR A 244 1.28 -16.59 3.15
CA TYR A 244 1.13 -17.27 1.86
C TYR A 244 1.28 -16.30 0.68
N PHE A 245 0.71 -15.11 0.80
CA PHE A 245 0.87 -14.03 -0.16
C PHE A 245 2.34 -13.68 -0.36
N LEU A 246 3.10 -13.47 0.71
CA LEU A 246 4.54 -13.20 0.64
C LEU A 246 5.35 -14.37 0.04
N ALA A 247 4.90 -15.60 0.27
CA ALA A 247 5.54 -16.81 -0.26
C ALA A 247 5.22 -17.11 -1.73
N CYS A 248 4.31 -16.34 -2.35
CA CYS A 248 3.80 -16.65 -3.69
C CYS A 248 3.20 -18.05 -3.81
N GLN A 249 2.50 -18.49 -2.77
CA GLN A 249 1.84 -19.79 -2.69
C GLN A 249 0.35 -19.61 -2.41
N GLU A 250 -0.48 -20.52 -2.91
CA GLU A 250 -1.89 -20.59 -2.51
C GLU A 250 -2.00 -21.18 -1.10
N ASN A 251 -2.93 -20.68 -0.32
CA ASN A 251 -3.20 -21.21 1.02
C ASN A 251 -3.90 -22.58 0.88
N ASN A 252 -3.14 -23.64 1.11
CA ASN A 252 -3.60 -25.02 1.03
C ASN A 252 -4.10 -25.57 2.39
N GLY A 253 -4.23 -24.72 3.41
CA GLY A 253 -4.65 -25.10 4.76
C GLY A 253 -3.54 -25.71 5.63
N SER A 254 -2.28 -25.69 5.18
CA SER A 254 -1.14 -26.07 6.01
C SER A 254 -0.86 -25.01 7.09
N ASP A 255 0.00 -25.34 8.05
CA ASP A 255 0.42 -24.36 9.06
C ASP A 255 1.25 -23.24 8.42
N ALA A 256 0.83 -22.00 8.63
CA ALA A 256 1.53 -20.81 8.14
C ALA A 256 2.95 -20.67 8.73
N PHE A 257 3.23 -21.28 9.88
CA PHE A 257 4.57 -21.28 10.47
C PHE A 257 5.57 -22.14 9.68
N ASP A 258 5.11 -23.15 8.94
CA ASP A 258 5.94 -24.05 8.14
C ASP A 258 6.26 -23.50 6.75
N VAL A 259 5.55 -22.46 6.31
CA VAL A 259 5.74 -21.85 4.99
C VAL A 259 7.15 -21.24 4.88
N GLN A 260 7.89 -21.67 3.86
CA GLN A 260 9.24 -21.18 3.57
C GLN A 260 9.26 -20.34 2.29
N ILE A 261 9.94 -19.20 2.36
CA ILE A 261 10.17 -18.33 1.20
C ILE A 261 11.56 -18.61 0.65
N LEU A 262 11.62 -19.45 -0.39
CA LEU A 262 12.85 -19.75 -1.10
C LEU A 262 13.30 -18.57 -1.98
N LYS A 263 12.35 -17.93 -2.66
CA LYS A 263 12.58 -16.79 -3.54
C LYS A 263 11.64 -15.63 -3.19
N PRO A 264 12.11 -14.59 -2.50
CA PRO A 264 11.28 -13.45 -2.14
C PRO A 264 10.74 -12.70 -3.36
N ASN A 265 9.46 -12.35 -3.35
CA ASN A 265 8.86 -11.47 -4.35
C ASN A 265 8.94 -10.00 -3.88
N ARG A 266 9.79 -9.22 -4.55
CA ARG A 266 10.04 -7.81 -4.22
C ARG A 266 8.81 -6.92 -4.35
N GLU A 267 7.93 -7.21 -5.31
CA GLU A 267 6.72 -6.40 -5.55
C GLU A 267 5.69 -6.65 -4.44
N ARG A 268 5.49 -7.90 -4.01
CA ARG A 268 4.63 -8.20 -2.85
C ARG A 268 5.20 -7.64 -1.54
N GLN A 269 6.51 -7.78 -1.29
CA GLN A 269 7.15 -7.14 -0.12
C GLN A 269 7.02 -5.61 -0.15
N LYS A 270 7.04 -5.01 -1.35
CA LYS A 270 6.82 -3.57 -1.54
C LYS A 270 5.38 -3.19 -1.21
N LEU A 271 4.39 -3.97 -1.64
CA LEU A 271 2.98 -3.76 -1.31
C LEU A 271 2.72 -3.80 0.19
N ILE A 272 3.26 -4.78 0.93
CA ILE A 272 3.11 -4.85 2.40
C ILE A 272 3.60 -3.59 3.11
N ARG A 273 4.67 -2.96 2.60
CA ARG A 273 5.15 -1.68 3.14
C ARG A 273 4.31 -0.50 2.66
N GLU A 274 4.02 -0.42 1.37
CA GLU A 274 3.42 0.77 0.75
C GLU A 274 1.95 0.92 1.08
N GLN A 275 1.24 -0.19 1.29
CA GLN A 275 -0.15 -0.21 1.77
C GLN A 275 -0.27 -0.23 3.29
N ASN A 276 0.81 0.11 4.00
CA ASN A 276 0.82 0.29 5.46
C ASN A 276 0.50 -0.97 6.29
N ILE A 277 0.58 -2.18 5.73
CA ILE A 277 0.39 -3.41 6.52
C ILE A 277 1.44 -3.49 7.62
N LEU A 278 2.72 -3.16 7.35
CA LEU A 278 3.77 -3.12 8.39
C LEU A 278 3.37 -2.26 9.59
N LYS A 279 2.75 -1.10 9.33
CA LYS A 279 2.26 -0.21 10.38
C LYS A 279 1.18 -0.87 11.23
N GLN A 280 0.24 -1.56 10.59
CA GLN A 280 -0.81 -2.27 11.31
C GLN A 280 -0.25 -3.44 12.14
N LEU A 281 0.75 -4.17 11.63
CA LEU A 281 1.43 -5.23 12.39
C LEU A 281 2.06 -4.70 13.68
N PHE A 282 2.79 -3.58 13.61
CA PHE A 282 3.38 -2.98 14.81
C PHE A 282 2.32 -2.43 15.77
N ARG A 283 1.22 -1.86 15.26
CA ARG A 283 0.10 -1.47 16.13
C ARG A 283 -0.52 -2.66 16.84
N ILE A 284 -0.76 -3.79 16.15
CA ILE A 284 -1.20 -5.04 16.78
C ILE A 284 -0.26 -5.41 17.94
N LEU A 285 1.05 -5.50 17.67
CA LEU A 285 2.03 -5.88 18.68
C LEU A 285 2.03 -4.91 19.88
N ARG A 286 1.85 -3.61 19.66
CA ARG A 286 1.77 -2.60 20.74
C ARG A 286 0.52 -2.79 21.59
N VAL A 287 -0.63 -3.01 20.98
CA VAL A 287 -1.91 -3.20 21.69
C VAL A 287 -1.89 -4.46 22.55
N LEU A 288 -1.21 -5.52 22.08
CA LEU A 288 -1.13 -6.79 22.80
C LEU A 288 -0.06 -6.81 23.90
N LYS A 289 0.93 -5.90 23.83
CA LYS A 289 2.07 -5.87 24.75
C LYS A 289 1.68 -5.75 26.24
N PRO A 290 0.83 -4.80 26.68
CA PRO A 290 0.48 -4.68 28.10
C PRO A 290 -0.13 -5.96 28.67
N ARG A 291 -0.84 -6.73 27.84
CA ARG A 291 -1.45 -7.98 28.26
C ARG A 291 -0.43 -9.11 28.40
N LEU A 292 0.55 -9.18 27.50
CA LEU A 292 1.69 -10.11 27.61
C LEU A 292 2.51 -9.85 28.89
N GLU A 293 2.68 -8.59 29.27
CA GLU A 293 3.38 -8.19 30.51
C GLU A 293 2.65 -8.67 31.78
N LEU A 294 1.32 -8.56 31.80
CA LEU A 294 0.51 -9.04 32.91
C LEU A 294 0.62 -10.56 33.08
N GLU A 295 0.53 -11.31 31.98
CA GLU A 295 0.67 -12.78 31.99
C GLU A 295 2.04 -13.23 32.53
N ARG A 296 3.10 -12.55 32.13
CA ARG A 296 4.47 -12.84 32.61
C ARG A 296 4.64 -12.52 34.09
N SER A 297 3.96 -11.49 34.59
CA SER A 297 4.01 -11.12 36.01
C SER A 297 3.25 -12.13 36.87
N ASN A 298 2.07 -12.56 36.43
CA ASN A 298 1.28 -13.59 37.11
C ASN A 298 2.04 -14.93 37.20
N THR A 299 2.66 -15.36 36.10
CA THR A 299 3.46 -16.61 36.08
C THR A 299 4.73 -16.55 36.94
N LYS A 300 5.32 -15.37 37.16
CA LYS A 300 6.44 -15.20 38.11
C LYS A 300 5.97 -15.27 39.57
N SER A 301 4.80 -14.71 39.89
CA SER A 301 4.23 -14.73 41.24
C SER A 301 3.88 -16.15 41.72
N VAL A 302 3.38 -17.00 40.82
CA VAL A 302 3.05 -18.40 41.14
C VAL A 302 4.32 -19.24 41.36
N LYS A 303 5.40 -18.98 40.61
CA LYS A 303 6.68 -19.70 40.81
C LYS A 303 7.42 -19.30 42.10
N SER A 304 7.15 -18.12 42.65
CA SER A 304 7.75 -17.70 43.93
C SER A 304 7.05 -18.27 45.17
N SER A 305 5.80 -18.73 45.06
CA SER A 305 5.07 -19.35 46.18
C SER A 305 5.40 -20.83 46.40
N ASP A 306 6.00 -21.51 45.41
CA ASP A 306 6.30 -22.95 45.48
C ASP A 306 7.65 -23.29 46.14
N PHE A 307 8.39 -22.29 46.65
CA PHE A 307 9.73 -22.48 47.25
C PHE A 307 9.82 -22.27 48.76
N SER A 308 8.69 -22.27 49.49
CA SER A 308 8.69 -22.28 50.96
C SER A 308 7.95 -23.50 51.52
N HIS A 309 8.57 -24.67 51.43
CA HIS A 309 8.23 -25.80 52.30
C HIS A 309 9.09 -25.75 53.57
N THR A 310 8.52 -25.24 54.65
CA THR A 310 8.86 -25.70 56.01
C THR A 310 7.58 -26.08 56.73
N ASN A 311 7.58 -27.33 57.20
CA ASN A 311 6.49 -28.10 57.79
C ASN A 311 5.77 -27.41 58.96
N SER A 312 4.45 -27.59 59.03
CA SER A 312 3.71 -28.01 60.25
C SER A 312 2.27 -28.40 59.87
N PRO A 313 1.73 -29.53 60.35
CA PRO A 313 0.37 -29.96 60.05
C PRO A 313 -0.59 -29.41 61.12
N THR A 314 -1.71 -28.82 60.69
CA THR A 314 -2.85 -28.64 61.59
C THR A 314 -4.13 -28.87 60.79
N MET A 315 -4.82 -29.95 61.17
CA MET A 315 -6.17 -30.30 60.75
C MET A 315 -7.13 -29.15 61.01
N LEU A 316 -7.96 -28.78 60.03
CA LEU A 316 -9.29 -28.19 60.25
C LEU A 316 -10.12 -28.23 58.95
N ASN A 317 -11.13 -29.09 58.98
CA ASN A 317 -12.44 -29.05 58.32
C ASN A 317 -12.54 -28.53 56.87
N ASN A 318 -12.59 -29.48 55.94
CA ASN A 318 -13.42 -29.36 54.73
C ASN A 318 -14.88 -29.54 55.13
N ASP A 319 -15.73 -28.58 54.80
CA ASP A 319 -17.05 -28.79 54.19
C ASP A 319 -17.81 -27.47 54.13
N GLN A 320 -17.51 -26.65 53.11
CA GLN A 320 -18.41 -25.65 52.50
C GLN A 320 -17.65 -24.83 51.47
N TYR A 321 -17.51 -25.32 50.23
CA TYR A 321 -17.32 -24.50 49.02
C TYR A 321 -17.40 -25.40 47.77
N ILE A 322 -18.58 -25.97 47.49
CA ILE A 322 -18.85 -26.62 46.20
C ILE A 322 -20.15 -26.01 45.66
N SER A 323 -20.07 -24.78 45.17
CA SER A 323 -21.16 -24.16 44.40
C SER A 323 -20.70 -23.09 43.40
N SER A 324 -19.40 -22.87 43.21
CA SER A 324 -18.83 -21.85 42.30
C SER A 324 -17.82 -22.40 41.27
N SER A 325 -17.68 -23.73 41.17
CA SER A 325 -16.60 -24.37 40.40
C SER A 325 -16.81 -24.34 38.88
N SER A 326 -18.04 -24.51 38.37
CA SER A 326 -18.28 -24.58 36.92
C SER A 326 -18.10 -23.23 36.21
N GLN A 327 -18.64 -22.15 36.78
CA GLN A 327 -18.53 -20.80 36.19
C GLN A 327 -17.10 -20.25 36.23
N GLN A 328 -16.33 -20.55 37.29
CA GLN A 328 -14.92 -20.14 37.37
C GLN A 328 -14.05 -20.90 36.36
N GLN A 329 -14.30 -22.21 36.19
CA GLN A 329 -13.56 -23.06 35.26
C GLN A 329 -13.80 -22.68 33.78
N ASP A 330 -15.02 -22.25 33.44
CA ASP A 330 -15.35 -21.72 32.11
C ASP A 330 -14.67 -20.37 31.82
N VAL A 331 -14.56 -19.49 32.83
CA VAL A 331 -13.87 -18.20 32.72
C VAL A 331 -12.37 -18.40 32.54
N ASP A 332 -11.76 -19.33 33.29
CA ASP A 332 -10.34 -19.66 33.19
C ASP A 332 -9.99 -20.32 31.84
N ALA A 333 -10.87 -21.20 31.33
CA ALA A 333 -10.72 -21.81 30.00
C ALA A 333 -10.82 -20.78 28.86
N ARG A 334 -11.78 -19.85 28.95
CA ARG A 334 -11.92 -18.74 28.00
C ARG A 334 -10.70 -17.83 28.04
N TYR A 335 -10.19 -17.53 29.23
CA TYR A 335 -8.98 -16.71 29.42
C TYR A 335 -7.76 -17.35 28.74
N SER A 336 -7.51 -18.63 29.05
CA SER A 336 -6.42 -19.41 28.47
C SER A 336 -6.49 -19.42 26.94
N THR A 337 -7.69 -19.62 26.38
CA THR A 337 -7.92 -19.60 24.94
C THR A 337 -7.58 -18.25 24.31
N ILE A 338 -8.01 -17.14 24.93
CA ILE A 338 -7.73 -15.79 24.42
C ILE A 338 -6.23 -15.49 24.49
N THR A 339 -5.56 -15.88 25.58
CA THR A 339 -4.11 -15.73 25.73
C THR A 339 -3.35 -16.53 24.67
N PHE A 340 -3.76 -17.77 24.38
CA PHE A 340 -3.18 -18.57 23.30
C PHE A 340 -3.36 -17.88 21.95
N GLN A 341 -4.58 -17.44 21.60
CA GLN A 341 -4.86 -16.72 20.36
C GLN A 341 -4.02 -15.45 20.24
N MET A 342 -3.87 -14.69 21.32
CA MET A 342 -3.06 -13.48 21.36
C MET A 342 -1.58 -13.77 21.05
N LYS A 343 -1.01 -14.81 21.66
CA LYS A 343 0.36 -15.23 21.37
C LYS A 343 0.52 -15.68 19.92
N THR A 344 -0.44 -16.45 19.40
CA THR A 344 -0.44 -16.88 17.99
C THR A 344 -0.48 -15.70 17.03
N ILE A 345 -1.33 -14.70 17.29
CA ILE A 345 -1.38 -13.46 16.51
C ILE A 345 -0.02 -12.75 16.52
N CYS A 346 0.62 -12.63 17.68
CA CYS A 346 1.95 -12.02 17.78
C CYS A 346 3.01 -12.80 16.99
N ARG A 347 3.01 -14.14 17.09
CA ARG A 347 3.90 -15.01 16.33
C ARG A 347 3.72 -14.83 14.82
N LEU A 348 2.48 -14.76 14.34
CA LEU A 348 2.19 -14.52 12.92
C LEU A 348 2.69 -13.12 12.49
N CYS A 349 2.48 -12.07 13.29
CA CYS A 349 3.02 -10.75 13.01
C CYS A 349 4.54 -10.78 12.86
N TYR A 350 5.26 -11.39 13.81
CA TYR A 350 6.72 -11.51 13.73
C TYR A 350 7.19 -12.36 12.54
N ARG A 351 6.46 -13.42 12.20
CA ARG A 351 6.74 -14.24 11.01
C ARG A 351 6.63 -13.41 9.73
N ILE A 352 5.56 -12.61 9.59
CA ILE A 352 5.40 -11.68 8.45
C ILE A 352 6.54 -10.66 8.42
N LEU A 353 6.87 -10.04 9.55
CA LEU A 353 7.98 -9.07 9.65
C LEU A 353 9.31 -9.69 9.18
N LYS A 354 9.59 -10.93 9.59
CA LYS A 354 10.79 -11.69 9.18
C LYS A 354 10.84 -11.91 7.67
N HIS A 355 9.72 -12.26 7.03
CA HIS A 355 9.64 -12.44 5.59
C HIS A 355 9.73 -11.12 4.81
N CYS A 356 9.17 -10.03 5.35
CA CYS A 356 9.22 -8.71 4.72
C CYS A 356 10.63 -8.12 4.62
N GLN A 357 11.54 -8.53 5.50
CA GLN A 357 12.92 -8.05 5.50
C GLN A 357 13.89 -8.94 4.72
N GLN A 358 13.51 -10.16 4.31
CA GLN A 358 14.40 -11.06 3.59
C GLN A 358 14.88 -10.43 2.28
N GLU A 359 16.19 -10.22 2.15
CA GLU A 359 16.87 -9.62 0.98
C GLU A 359 16.37 -8.23 0.54
N TYR A 360 15.61 -7.51 1.39
CA TYR A 360 15.00 -6.24 1.01
C TYR A 360 15.36 -5.07 1.94
N ARG A 361 16.47 -4.42 1.58
CA ARG A 361 17.10 -3.32 2.32
C ARG A 361 16.17 -2.16 2.68
N LYS A 362 15.23 -1.86 1.79
CA LYS A 362 14.23 -0.79 1.91
C LYS A 362 13.20 -1.01 3.02
N ASN A 363 12.99 -2.26 3.44
CA ASN A 363 12.13 -2.63 4.57
C ASN A 363 12.93 -2.71 5.88
N GLN A 364 14.24 -2.96 5.76
CA GLN A 364 15.14 -3.14 6.90
C GLN A 364 15.54 -1.82 7.56
N VAL A 365 16.00 -0.81 6.80
CA VAL A 365 16.71 0.33 7.41
C VAL A 365 15.94 1.63 7.53
N LYS A 366 16.27 2.35 8.61
CA LYS A 366 15.99 3.77 8.81
C LYS A 366 16.71 4.57 7.73
N LEU A 367 16.05 4.78 6.58
CA LEU A 367 16.52 5.77 5.63
C LEU A 367 16.45 7.14 6.33
N PHE A 368 17.61 7.74 6.59
CA PHE A 368 17.72 9.18 6.81
C PHE A 368 17.33 9.84 5.49
N SER A 369 16.04 10.08 5.31
CA SER A 369 15.58 11.05 4.32
C SER A 369 15.39 12.35 5.09
N PHE A 370 16.05 13.40 4.63
CA PHE A 370 15.97 14.74 5.19
C PHE A 370 14.56 15.36 4.99
N SER A 371 13.71 14.70 4.20
CA SER A 371 12.33 15.07 3.95
C SER A 371 11.46 14.83 5.19
N PHE A 372 11.21 15.93 5.91
CA PHE A 372 10.05 16.11 6.77
C PHE A 372 8.79 15.89 5.91
N ASN A 373 8.30 14.65 5.81
CA ASN A 373 6.90 14.24 5.62
C ASN A 373 6.82 12.82 5.02
N LEU A 374 6.02 11.97 5.68
CA LEU A 374 5.75 10.56 5.37
C LEU A 374 6.88 9.56 5.72
N LEU A 375 7.25 9.52 7.00
CA LEU A 375 8.03 8.44 7.61
C LEU A 375 7.27 7.11 7.50
N LYS A 376 7.38 6.40 6.37
CA LYS A 376 6.95 4.99 6.28
C LYS A 376 7.65 4.20 7.39
N GLU A 377 6.90 3.36 8.11
CA GLU A 377 7.44 2.52 9.19
C GLU A 377 8.40 1.50 8.57
N THR A 378 9.65 1.55 9.01
CA THR A 378 10.70 0.60 8.62
C THR A 378 11.02 -0.24 9.84
N ILE A 379 11.29 -1.53 9.67
CA ILE A 379 11.40 -2.48 10.77
C ILE A 379 12.45 -2.02 11.81
N ALA A 380 13.60 -1.48 11.37
CA ALA A 380 14.61 -0.97 12.29
C ALA A 380 14.20 0.21 13.18
N LYS A 381 13.17 1.00 12.83
CA LYS A 381 12.68 2.07 13.73
C LYS A 381 12.03 1.49 14.99
N GLU A 382 11.46 0.31 14.86
CA GLU A 382 10.78 -0.41 15.93
C GLU A 382 11.70 -1.37 16.67
N PHE A 383 13.01 -1.31 16.44
CA PHE A 383 13.98 -2.23 17.03
C PHE A 383 13.92 -2.25 18.56
N SER A 384 13.96 -1.09 19.22
CA SER A 384 13.86 -1.00 20.68
C SER A 384 12.52 -1.54 21.20
N PHE A 385 11.44 -1.32 20.44
CA PHE A 385 10.14 -1.90 20.77
C PHE A 385 10.18 -3.42 20.68
N MET A 386 10.72 -3.99 19.61
CA MET A 386 10.86 -5.45 19.45
C MET A 386 11.75 -6.07 20.54
N GLN A 387 12.84 -5.42 20.93
CA GLN A 387 13.71 -5.88 22.01
C GLN A 387 12.95 -6.00 23.35
N SER A 388 12.04 -5.07 23.62
CA SER A 388 11.20 -5.12 24.83
C SER A 388 10.23 -6.30 24.86
N GLN A 389 10.05 -7.00 23.74
CA GLN A 389 9.17 -8.15 23.57
C GLN A 389 9.91 -9.50 23.57
N ILE A 390 11.21 -9.51 23.90
CA ILE A 390 11.98 -10.74 24.09
C ILE A 390 11.55 -11.46 25.37
N GLY A 391 11.41 -12.79 25.28
CA GLY A 391 11.05 -13.67 26.39
C GLY A 391 9.55 -13.81 26.64
N TYR A 392 8.70 -13.41 25.69
CA TYR A 392 7.25 -13.67 25.72
C TYR A 392 6.82 -14.89 24.89
N ASP A 393 7.77 -15.60 24.27
CA ASP A 393 7.52 -16.76 23.39
C ASP A 393 6.66 -16.40 22.15
N ILE A 394 7.03 -15.32 21.48
CA ILE A 394 6.29 -14.76 20.32
C ILE A 394 7.15 -14.57 19.06
N LEU A 395 8.34 -15.19 18.98
CA LEU A 395 9.27 -15.13 17.83
C LEU A 395 9.90 -13.74 17.57
N ALA A 396 9.97 -12.89 18.60
CA ALA A 396 10.63 -11.59 18.51
C ALA A 396 12.14 -11.77 18.26
N GLU A 397 12.74 -12.73 18.94
CA GLU A 397 14.18 -13.07 18.91
C GLU A 397 14.64 -13.46 17.51
N ASP A 398 13.90 -14.34 16.84
CA ASP A 398 14.19 -14.80 15.49
C ASP A 398 14.17 -13.66 14.47
N THR A 399 13.20 -12.75 14.63
CA THR A 399 13.03 -11.61 13.72
C THR A 399 14.13 -10.58 13.90
N ILE A 400 14.52 -10.30 15.16
CA ILE A 400 15.65 -9.43 15.51
C ILE A 400 16.96 -10.02 14.99
N THR A 401 17.18 -11.32 15.21
CA THR A 401 18.39 -12.01 14.75
C THR A 401 18.51 -11.94 13.23
N ALA A 402 17.41 -12.20 12.51
CA ALA A 402 17.37 -12.07 11.04
C ALA A 402 17.59 -10.62 10.56
N LEU A 403 17.11 -9.62 11.30
CA LEU A 403 17.34 -8.21 10.99
C LEU A 403 18.82 -7.85 11.13
N LEU A 404 19.47 -8.27 12.22
CA LEU A 404 20.86 -7.95 12.52
C LEU A 404 21.84 -8.69 11.61
N HIS A 405 21.59 -9.98 11.32
CA HIS A 405 22.42 -10.78 10.43
C HIS A 405 22.59 -10.13 9.05
N ASN A 406 21.52 -9.52 8.53
CA ASN A 406 21.50 -8.90 7.21
C ASN A 406 21.99 -7.44 7.21
N ASN A 407 22.31 -6.83 8.37
CA ASN A 407 22.53 -5.39 8.49
C ASN A 407 23.73 -5.01 9.38
N LYS A 408 24.94 -5.12 8.82
CA LYS A 408 26.18 -4.65 9.47
C LYS A 408 26.23 -3.14 9.82
N LYS A 409 25.32 -2.33 9.25
CA LYS A 409 25.19 -0.88 9.55
C LYS A 409 24.14 -0.56 10.64
N LEU A 410 23.35 -1.55 11.06
CA LEU A 410 22.41 -1.41 12.20
C LEU A 410 23.07 -1.79 13.52
N LEU A 411 24.04 -2.71 13.47
CA LEU A 411 25.11 -2.85 14.46
C LEU A 411 26.02 -1.62 14.38
#